data_AF-A0A7E6FBQ9-F1
#
_entry.id   AF-A0A7E6FBQ9-F1
#
_cell.length_a   1.000
_cell.length_b   1.000
_cell.length_c   1.000
_cell.angle_alpha   90.00
_cell.angle_beta   90.00
_cell.angle_gamma   90.00
#
_symmetry.space_group_name_H-M   'P 1'
#
loop_
_entity.id
_entity.type
_entity.pdbx_description
1 polymer ?
#
loop_
_entity_poly.entity_id
_entity_poly.type
_entity_poly.pdbx_seq_one_letter_code
_entity_poly.pdbx_strand_id
1 'polypeptide(L)'
;MLNSASFPQVSPHLCQVFILLLWSLIYQANGQNLEDRAVLSAYGEEDPSQLVHFCIPYNHEFHVLPESQSAAKFYRLVDFSSATGCSEDTYVDANLSQAVVTVMRGDCSFSVKASIVAKLGAVAIINISPSNESLIIPGGNKTDYMNINISVALMRDIEFATIKHLGDNIKCQLYSPQPTLFGLTEAVIFLLALISIVIGSYWSGVLFYEETNLKKINEDVSESPPTRNEVTAEGHKPLESENSDDADKERKLKASQKLLSISVPVVIFLIIVMSSFLLGLYFFYNYLVYVVIVIFMVAASIAFYSCFKPLWNYIIPGKQRLKFNLGSCCKADIMYKEIVLLMLGFAAGITWLVLRHKPYSWILQDILGVLFCINVLKNLRIPSLKAGTLLLGMFFLYDIFFVFLTPLFTENGESVMVDVATGKSGHHSESEQLPLVFRVPPLFPSHPSVCFVQESLLGFGDVILPGVLVVYSHIFDIYVRAKKLYLVISIFEFSKSLTSS
;
A
#
# COMPACT_ATOMS: atom_id res chain seq x y z
N MET A 1 28.94 -19.58 -28.07
CA MET A 1 27.53 -19.42 -28.49
C MET A 1 26.70 -19.14 -27.24
N LEU A 2 26.45 -17.88 -26.91
CA LEU A 2 25.65 -17.45 -25.75
C LEU A 2 24.66 -16.41 -26.28
N ASN A 3 23.52 -16.88 -26.76
CA ASN A 3 22.47 -16.04 -27.33
C ASN A 3 21.12 -16.71 -27.10
N SER A 4 20.60 -16.57 -25.89
CA SER A 4 19.16 -16.57 -25.61
C SER A 4 18.98 -16.27 -24.13
N ALA A 5 18.96 -15.00 -23.75
CA ALA A 5 18.15 -14.59 -22.61
C ALA A 5 16.70 -14.82 -23.03
N SER A 6 16.23 -16.06 -22.88
CA SER A 6 14.84 -16.42 -23.10
C SER A 6 14.01 -15.57 -22.14
N PHE A 7 12.98 -14.92 -22.68
CA PHE A 7 11.90 -14.35 -21.90
C PHE A 7 11.50 -15.31 -20.77
N PRO A 8 11.15 -14.84 -19.56
CA PRO A 8 10.61 -15.72 -18.54
C PRO A 8 9.32 -16.33 -19.07
N GLN A 9 9.39 -17.54 -19.64
CA GLN A 9 8.22 -18.35 -19.89
C GLN A 9 7.67 -18.70 -18.52
N VAL A 10 6.61 -17.99 -18.12
CA VAL A 10 5.82 -18.31 -16.93
C VAL A 10 5.37 -19.76 -17.12
N SER A 11 5.91 -20.68 -16.31
CA SER A 11 5.55 -22.09 -16.43
C SER A 11 4.04 -22.24 -16.25
N PRO A 12 3.36 -23.10 -17.02
CA PRO A 12 1.89 -23.26 -16.95
C PRO A 12 1.41 -23.58 -15.53
N HIS A 13 2.23 -24.26 -14.72
CA HIS A 13 1.96 -24.51 -13.31
C HIS A 13 1.87 -23.25 -12.44
N LEU A 14 2.65 -22.20 -12.74
CA LEU A 14 2.59 -20.91 -12.01
C LEU A 14 1.28 -20.18 -12.30
N CYS A 15 0.81 -20.24 -13.55
CA CYS A 15 -0.47 -19.67 -13.97
C CYS A 15 -1.64 -20.42 -13.33
N GLN A 16 -1.57 -21.75 -13.26
CA GLN A 16 -2.59 -22.58 -12.62
C GLN A 16 -2.65 -22.37 -11.10
N VAL A 17 -1.49 -22.21 -10.44
CA VAL A 17 -1.40 -21.82 -9.02
C VAL A 17 -1.96 -20.42 -8.80
N PHE A 18 -1.68 -19.47 -9.68
CA PHE A 18 -2.22 -18.11 -9.63
C PHE A 18 -3.75 -18.09 -9.74
N ILE A 19 -4.33 -18.90 -10.63
CA ILE A 19 -5.79 -19.04 -10.78
C ILE A 19 -6.41 -19.69 -9.54
N LEU A 20 -5.77 -20.72 -8.95
CA LEU A 20 -6.25 -21.37 -7.74
C LEU A 20 -6.15 -20.45 -6.50
N LEU A 21 -5.10 -19.62 -6.43
CA LEU A 21 -4.92 -18.58 -5.43
C LEU A 21 -6.02 -17.51 -5.52
N LEU A 22 -6.29 -17.01 -6.73
CA LEU A 22 -7.40 -16.09 -7.01
C LEU A 22 -8.75 -16.69 -6.59
N TRP A 23 -8.96 -17.99 -6.85
CA TRP A 23 -10.22 -18.66 -6.51
C TRP A 23 -10.38 -18.90 -5.00
N SER A 24 -9.33 -19.30 -4.27
CA SER A 24 -9.42 -19.41 -2.80
C SER A 24 -9.58 -18.05 -2.12
N LEU A 25 -9.07 -16.98 -2.75
CA LEU A 25 -9.26 -15.59 -2.32
C LEU A 25 -10.72 -15.16 -2.36
N ILE A 26 -11.42 -15.43 -3.47
CA ILE A 26 -12.86 -15.15 -3.62
C ILE A 26 -13.67 -15.84 -2.50
N TYR A 27 -13.19 -17.00 -2.03
CA TYR A 27 -13.84 -17.76 -0.96
C TYR A 27 -13.57 -17.20 0.45
N GLN A 28 -12.36 -16.70 0.75
CA GLN A 28 -12.00 -16.15 2.08
C GLN A 28 -12.46 -14.69 2.29
N ALA A 29 -12.65 -13.92 1.21
CA ALA A 29 -13.14 -12.54 1.24
C ALA A 29 -14.57 -12.37 1.81
N ASN A 30 -15.29 -13.46 2.03
CA ASN A 30 -16.71 -13.51 2.33
C ASN A 30 -17.07 -13.16 3.80
N GLY A 31 -16.23 -12.40 4.51
CA GLY A 31 -16.33 -12.30 5.97
C GLY A 31 -15.84 -11.02 6.66
N GLN A 32 -15.64 -9.90 5.96
CA GLN A 32 -15.35 -8.63 6.66
C GLN A 32 -16.58 -7.72 6.69
N ASN A 33 -17.19 -7.63 7.87
CA ASN A 33 -18.35 -6.82 8.17
C ASN A 33 -17.92 -5.40 8.59
N LEU A 34 -18.43 -4.37 7.91
CA LEU A 34 -18.25 -2.97 8.28
C LEU A 34 -19.53 -2.44 8.93
N GLU A 35 -19.89 -3.01 10.08
CA GLU A 35 -21.20 -2.81 10.71
C GLU A 35 -21.46 -1.36 11.20
N ASP A 36 -20.44 -0.52 11.39
CA ASP A 36 -20.55 0.79 12.08
C ASP A 36 -20.51 2.06 11.19
N ARG A 37 -20.80 1.95 9.88
CA ARG A 37 -20.90 3.12 8.98
C ARG A 37 -22.21 3.17 8.18
N ALA A 38 -22.77 4.37 8.04
CA ALA A 38 -23.99 4.62 7.29
C ALA A 38 -23.81 5.75 6.27
N VAL A 39 -24.54 5.64 5.17
CA VAL A 39 -24.67 6.73 4.19
C VAL A 39 -25.93 7.53 4.50
N LEU A 40 -25.74 8.82 4.74
CA LEU A 40 -26.81 9.81 4.84
C LEU A 40 -26.99 10.46 3.47
N SER A 41 -28.15 10.30 2.87
CA SER A 41 -28.51 11.04 1.64
C SER A 41 -29.53 12.11 1.99
N ALA A 42 -29.30 13.35 1.56
CA ALA A 42 -30.20 14.48 1.83
C ALA A 42 -30.45 15.31 0.57
N TYR A 43 -31.67 15.83 0.42
CA TYR A 43 -32.04 16.79 -0.62
C TYR A 43 -33.06 17.80 -0.08
N GLY A 44 -33.11 18.98 -0.68
CA GLY A 44 -34.13 20.00 -0.40
C GLY A 44 -35.38 19.77 -1.25
N GLU A 45 -36.58 19.90 -0.67
CA GLU A 45 -37.84 19.71 -1.42
C GLU A 45 -38.01 20.71 -2.57
N GLU A 46 -37.37 21.88 -2.47
CA GLU A 46 -37.41 22.94 -3.49
C GLU A 46 -36.62 22.55 -4.74
N ASP A 47 -35.51 21.81 -4.58
CA ASP A 47 -34.72 21.27 -5.68
C ASP A 47 -34.31 19.81 -5.40
N PRO A 48 -35.18 18.84 -5.74
CA PRO A 48 -34.90 17.42 -5.53
C PRO A 48 -33.71 16.90 -6.36
N SER A 49 -33.25 17.68 -7.36
CA SER A 49 -32.10 17.30 -8.18
C SER A 49 -30.77 17.49 -7.45
N GLN A 50 -30.74 18.32 -6.41
CA GLN A 50 -29.57 18.57 -5.57
C GLN A 50 -29.49 17.55 -4.42
N LEU A 51 -29.23 16.29 -4.76
CA LEU A 51 -29.02 15.20 -3.80
C LEU A 51 -27.55 15.14 -3.36
N VAL A 52 -27.32 15.23 -2.05
CA VAL A 52 -25.99 15.09 -1.43
C VAL A 52 -25.90 13.81 -0.60
N HIS A 53 -24.70 13.25 -0.51
CA HIS A 53 -24.43 12.03 0.25
C HIS A 53 -23.25 12.25 1.19
N PHE A 54 -23.37 11.74 2.42
CA PHE A 54 -22.33 11.79 3.44
C PHE A 54 -22.14 10.41 4.06
N CYS A 55 -20.89 10.07 4.39
CA CYS A 55 -20.62 8.90 5.21
C CYS A 55 -20.51 9.32 6.67
N ILE A 56 -21.35 8.75 7.51
CA ILE A 56 -21.40 9.07 8.93
C ILE A 56 -21.21 7.79 9.76
N PRO A 57 -20.40 7.83 10.84
CA PRO A 57 -20.40 6.76 11.82
C PRO A 57 -21.80 6.63 12.46
N TYR A 58 -22.26 5.40 12.57
CA TYR A 58 -23.47 5.05 13.31
C TYR A 58 -23.20 3.77 14.09
N ASN A 59 -24.03 3.49 15.08
CA ASN A 59 -23.91 2.26 15.85
C ASN A 59 -25.07 1.32 15.51
N HIS A 60 -24.73 0.16 14.95
CA HIS A 60 -25.69 -0.87 14.54
C HIS A 60 -26.38 -1.55 15.72
N GLU A 61 -25.80 -1.52 16.92
CA GLU A 61 -26.38 -2.10 18.14
C GLU A 61 -27.68 -1.38 18.55
N PHE A 62 -27.85 -0.10 18.21
CA PHE A 62 -29.09 0.64 18.48
C PHE A 62 -30.20 0.31 17.46
N HIS A 63 -29.87 0.29 16.17
CA HIS A 63 -30.85 0.04 15.12
C HIS A 63 -30.16 -0.36 13.81
N VAL A 64 -30.61 -1.47 13.23
CA VAL A 64 -30.08 -1.99 11.96
C VAL A 64 -30.69 -1.20 10.80
N LEU A 65 -29.84 -0.55 10.02
CA LEU A 65 -30.26 0.21 8.85
C LEU A 65 -30.46 -0.69 7.62
N PRO A 66 -31.29 -0.29 6.64
CA PRO A 66 -31.43 -1.00 5.38
C PRO A 66 -30.10 -1.06 4.61
N GLU A 67 -29.88 -2.13 3.86
CA GLU A 67 -28.63 -2.36 3.13
C GLU A 67 -28.54 -1.62 1.79
N SER A 68 -29.66 -1.15 1.25
CA SER A 68 -29.72 -0.50 -0.05
C SER A 68 -30.51 0.79 0.00
N GLN A 69 -30.12 1.73 -0.86
CA GLN A 69 -30.79 3.02 -1.02
C GLN A 69 -32.27 2.85 -1.41
N SER A 70 -32.62 1.84 -2.21
CA SER A 70 -34.01 1.59 -2.63
C SER A 70 -34.90 1.03 -1.53
N ALA A 71 -34.30 0.36 -0.53
CA ALA A 71 -35.02 -0.14 0.65
C ALA A 71 -35.17 0.94 1.73
N ALA A 72 -34.34 1.98 1.70
CA ALA A 72 -34.37 3.08 2.65
C ALA A 72 -35.51 4.06 2.36
N LYS A 73 -36.06 4.65 3.42
CA LYS A 73 -37.14 5.64 3.35
C LYS A 73 -36.60 7.04 3.64
N PHE A 74 -37.14 8.03 2.93
CA PHE A 74 -36.90 9.43 3.23
C PHE A 74 -37.79 9.89 4.39
N TYR A 75 -37.17 10.58 5.34
CA TYR A 75 -37.77 11.20 6.50
C TYR A 75 -37.47 12.70 6.48
N ARG A 76 -38.30 13.50 7.16
CA ARG A 76 -38.05 14.93 7.31
C ARG A 76 -36.92 15.16 8.30
N LEU A 77 -35.97 16.01 7.94
CA LEU A 77 -34.90 16.45 8.83
C LEU A 77 -35.38 17.64 9.67
N VAL A 78 -35.16 17.59 10.98
CA VAL A 78 -35.53 18.66 11.93
C VAL A 78 -34.29 19.13 12.64
N ASP A 79 -33.95 20.41 12.43
CA ASP A 79 -32.69 20.98 12.90
C ASP A 79 -32.79 21.53 14.33
N PHE A 80 -32.05 20.88 15.25
CA PHE A 80 -31.78 21.36 16.60
C PHE A 80 -30.26 21.46 16.87
N SER A 81 -29.45 21.65 15.82
CA SER A 81 -27.99 21.76 15.91
C SER A 81 -27.48 22.94 16.74
N SER A 82 -28.32 23.90 17.11
CA SER A 82 -27.97 24.97 18.06
C SER A 82 -28.08 24.55 19.53
N ALA A 83 -28.68 23.40 19.82
CA ALA A 83 -28.91 22.88 21.16
C ALA A 83 -28.23 21.53 21.37
N THR A 84 -27.90 21.20 22.62
CA THR A 84 -27.27 19.91 22.97
C THR A 84 -28.26 18.75 22.99
N GLY A 85 -29.56 19.02 23.09
CA GLY A 85 -30.62 18.00 23.06
C GLY A 85 -30.72 17.14 24.32
N CYS A 86 -30.16 17.60 25.46
CA CYS A 86 -30.11 16.84 26.71
C CYS A 86 -31.38 16.94 27.59
N SER A 87 -32.30 17.87 27.29
CA SER A 87 -33.59 18.01 28.00
C SER A 87 -34.76 17.89 27.03
N GLU A 88 -35.87 17.33 27.50
CA GLU A 88 -37.16 17.30 26.78
C GLU A 88 -37.67 18.71 26.45
N ASP A 89 -37.34 19.72 27.28
CA ASP A 89 -37.71 21.13 27.08
C ASP A 89 -37.22 21.70 25.74
N THR A 90 -36.17 21.10 25.18
CA THR A 90 -35.60 21.49 23.88
C THR A 90 -36.61 21.30 22.73
N TYR A 91 -37.56 20.38 22.86
CA TYR A 91 -38.41 19.89 21.77
C TYR A 91 -39.89 20.26 21.93
N VAL A 92 -40.25 21.12 22.89
CA VAL A 92 -41.63 21.37 23.35
C VAL A 92 -42.59 21.78 22.22
N ASP A 93 -42.09 22.47 21.20
CA ASP A 93 -42.91 22.98 20.08
C ASP A 93 -42.74 22.19 18.77
N ALA A 94 -41.97 21.09 18.77
CA ALA A 94 -41.63 20.38 17.54
C ALA A 94 -42.35 19.02 17.40
N ASN A 95 -42.97 18.82 16.24
CA ASN A 95 -43.44 17.51 15.85
C ASN A 95 -42.26 16.65 15.37
N LEU A 96 -41.88 15.64 16.14
CA LEU A 96 -40.77 14.72 15.83
C LEU A 96 -41.23 13.36 15.27
N SER A 97 -42.54 13.17 15.05
CA SER A 97 -43.05 11.93 14.50
C SER A 97 -42.45 11.62 13.12
N GLN A 98 -41.81 10.45 13.00
CA GLN A 98 -41.13 10.00 11.78
C GLN A 98 -40.11 11.01 11.22
N ALA A 99 -39.40 11.71 12.11
CA ALA A 99 -38.37 12.68 11.76
C ALA A 99 -36.96 12.15 12.06
N VAL A 100 -35.98 12.73 11.37
CA VAL A 100 -34.55 12.63 11.71
C VAL A 100 -34.15 13.93 12.39
N VAL A 101 -33.64 13.82 13.62
CA VAL A 101 -33.35 14.98 14.47
C VAL A 101 -31.85 15.24 14.50
N THR A 102 -31.42 16.48 14.30
CA THR A 102 -30.01 16.86 14.44
C THR A 102 -29.78 17.66 15.70
N VAL A 103 -28.73 17.36 16.47
CA VAL A 103 -28.42 18.07 17.73
C VAL A 103 -26.92 18.26 17.87
N MET A 104 -26.47 19.32 18.55
CA MET A 104 -25.05 19.51 18.83
C MET A 104 -24.55 18.47 19.81
N ARG A 105 -23.33 17.95 19.59
CA ARG A 105 -22.60 17.18 20.61
C ARG A 105 -22.39 18.07 21.83
N GLY A 106 -22.56 17.49 23.02
CA GLY A 106 -22.50 18.22 24.28
C GLY A 106 -22.22 17.26 25.43
N ASP A 107 -22.51 17.70 26.66
CA ASP A 107 -22.03 17.04 27.87
C ASP A 107 -22.80 15.79 28.30
N CYS A 108 -23.92 15.47 27.63
CA CYS A 108 -24.70 14.26 27.92
C CYS A 108 -24.44 13.14 26.91
N SER A 109 -24.65 11.88 27.34
CA SER A 109 -24.39 10.71 26.51
C SER A 109 -25.31 10.61 25.29
N PHE A 110 -24.84 9.92 24.24
CA PHE A 110 -25.63 9.66 23.04
C PHE A 110 -26.94 8.91 23.34
N SER A 111 -26.89 7.94 24.27
CA SER A 111 -28.07 7.17 24.67
C SER A 111 -29.14 8.02 25.36
N VAL A 112 -28.76 9.03 26.16
CA VAL A 112 -29.73 9.94 26.80
C VAL A 112 -30.48 10.75 25.74
N LYS A 113 -29.76 11.36 24.79
CA LYS A 113 -30.38 12.12 23.70
C LYS A 113 -31.27 11.24 22.83
N ALA A 114 -30.79 10.05 22.48
CA ALA A 114 -31.52 9.09 21.67
C ALA A 114 -32.81 8.63 22.38
N SER A 115 -32.77 8.39 23.69
CA SER A 115 -33.94 8.02 24.49
C SER A 115 -35.02 9.11 24.48
N ILE A 116 -34.63 10.39 24.61
CA ILE A 116 -35.56 11.52 24.58
C ILE A 116 -36.28 11.61 23.24
N VAL A 117 -35.54 11.65 22.13
CA VAL A 117 -36.18 11.80 20.81
C VAL A 117 -36.91 10.54 20.34
N ALA A 118 -36.49 9.36 20.80
CA ALA A 118 -37.22 8.11 20.56
C ALA A 118 -38.61 8.14 21.19
N LYS A 119 -38.75 8.64 22.44
CA LYS A 119 -40.06 8.82 23.09
C LYS A 119 -40.98 9.78 22.33
N LEU A 120 -40.38 10.77 21.66
CA LEU A 120 -41.09 11.77 20.85
C LEU A 120 -41.40 11.28 19.42
N GLY A 121 -41.05 10.04 19.07
CA GLY A 121 -41.41 9.39 17.81
C GLY A 121 -40.44 9.63 16.65
N ALA A 122 -39.23 10.11 16.92
CA ALA A 122 -38.17 10.22 15.92
C ALA A 122 -37.66 8.85 15.47
N VAL A 123 -37.11 8.76 14.25
CA VAL A 123 -36.59 7.52 13.66
C VAL A 123 -35.06 7.45 13.72
N ALA A 124 -34.40 8.60 13.74
CA ALA A 124 -32.96 8.69 13.92
C ALA A 124 -32.55 10.00 14.58
N ILE A 125 -31.38 9.99 15.21
CA ILE A 125 -30.70 11.17 15.76
C ILE A 125 -29.29 11.28 15.19
N ILE A 126 -28.94 12.46 14.68
CA ILE A 126 -27.60 12.77 14.16
C ILE A 126 -26.98 13.82 15.08
N ASN A 127 -25.92 13.43 15.76
CA ASN A 127 -25.16 14.33 16.62
C ASN A 127 -24.16 15.11 15.75
N ILE A 128 -24.11 16.42 15.89
CA ILE A 128 -23.21 17.30 15.16
C ILE A 128 -21.97 17.54 16.02
N SER A 129 -20.81 17.10 15.55
CA SER A 129 -19.53 17.30 16.22
C SER A 129 -18.82 18.51 15.61
N PRO A 130 -18.19 19.37 16.43
CA PRO A 130 -17.26 20.39 15.95
C PRO A 130 -16.15 19.77 15.08
N SER A 131 -15.69 20.49 14.05
CA SER A 131 -14.68 19.97 13.11
C SER A 131 -13.30 19.72 13.70
N ASN A 132 -13.00 20.26 14.88
CA ASN A 132 -11.75 20.01 15.62
C ASN A 132 -11.83 18.75 16.52
N GLU A 133 -12.99 18.09 16.60
CA GLU A 133 -13.17 16.88 17.40
C GLU A 133 -13.22 15.63 16.52
N SER A 134 -12.70 14.52 17.06
CA SER A 134 -12.77 13.23 16.37
C SER A 134 -14.19 12.67 16.33
N LEU A 135 -14.55 12.12 15.17
CA LEU A 135 -15.79 11.38 14.98
C LEU A 135 -15.64 9.98 15.60
N ILE A 136 -16.41 9.71 16.64
CA ILE A 136 -16.47 8.41 17.32
C ILE A 136 -17.76 7.68 16.99
N ILE A 137 -17.74 6.35 17.08
CA ILE A 137 -18.97 5.55 17.00
C ILE A 137 -19.81 5.86 18.25
N PRO A 138 -21.07 6.30 18.10
CA PRO A 138 -21.89 6.67 19.26
C PRO A 138 -22.25 5.44 20.09
N GLY A 139 -21.69 5.33 21.28
CA GLY A 139 -21.89 4.19 22.19
C GLY A 139 -23.04 4.36 23.19
N GLY A 140 -23.50 3.24 23.74
CA GLY A 140 -24.44 3.15 24.87
C GLY A 140 -24.16 1.93 25.74
N ASN A 141 -24.95 1.76 26.80
CA ASN A 141 -24.90 0.54 27.60
C ASN A 141 -25.74 -0.57 26.96
N LYS A 142 -25.49 -1.84 27.32
CA LYS A 142 -26.29 -2.99 26.84
C LYS A 142 -27.80 -2.82 27.05
N THR A 143 -28.20 -2.18 28.15
CA THR A 143 -29.59 -1.86 28.44
C THR A 143 -30.15 -0.79 27.51
N ASP A 144 -29.32 0.14 27.07
CA ASP A 144 -29.71 1.23 26.18
C ASP A 144 -30.02 0.67 24.79
N TYR A 145 -29.18 -0.25 24.29
CA TYR A 145 -29.39 -0.94 23.01
C TYR A 145 -30.68 -1.77 22.96
N MET A 146 -31.12 -2.31 24.10
CA MET A 146 -32.40 -3.04 24.18
C MET A 146 -33.62 -2.11 24.23
N ASN A 147 -33.47 -0.89 24.74
CA ASN A 147 -34.58 0.03 25.01
C ASN A 147 -34.75 1.12 23.95
N ILE A 148 -33.70 1.43 23.19
CA ILE A 148 -33.67 2.51 22.21
C ILE A 148 -33.57 1.89 20.82
N ASN A 149 -34.67 1.92 20.06
CA ASN A 149 -34.75 1.36 18.72
C ASN A 149 -34.80 2.46 17.63
N ILE A 150 -33.81 3.35 17.63
CA ILE A 150 -33.63 4.41 16.63
C ILE A 150 -32.17 4.46 16.19
N SER A 151 -31.91 4.93 14.96
CA SER A 151 -30.52 5.06 14.50
C SER A 151 -29.82 6.24 15.18
N VAL A 152 -28.66 5.98 15.76
CA VAL A 152 -27.81 6.99 16.40
C VAL A 152 -26.55 7.16 15.59
N ALA A 153 -26.33 8.35 15.05
CA ALA A 153 -25.18 8.68 14.21
C ALA A 153 -24.50 9.98 14.65
N LEU A 154 -23.29 10.22 14.13
CA LEU A 154 -22.49 11.41 14.38
C LEU A 154 -21.97 11.99 13.05
N MET A 155 -21.99 13.31 12.88
CA MET A 155 -21.63 14.02 11.64
C MET A 155 -20.85 15.29 11.97
N ARG A 156 -19.96 15.76 11.08
CA ARG A 156 -19.25 17.03 11.29
C ARG A 156 -20.14 18.25 11.01
N ASP A 157 -19.91 19.33 11.74
CA ASP A 157 -20.56 20.63 11.53
C ASP A 157 -20.35 21.20 10.12
N ILE A 158 -19.14 21.09 9.55
CA ILE A 158 -18.84 21.53 8.17
C ILE A 158 -19.68 20.75 7.14
N GLU A 159 -19.83 19.44 7.33
CA GLU A 159 -20.65 18.60 6.44
C GLU A 159 -22.14 18.97 6.61
N PHE A 160 -22.59 19.20 7.84
CA PHE A 160 -23.96 19.59 8.11
C PHE A 160 -24.30 20.99 7.59
N ALA A 161 -23.35 21.93 7.57
CA ALA A 161 -23.52 23.23 6.93
C ALA A 161 -23.88 23.08 5.44
N THR A 162 -23.31 22.08 4.76
CA THR A 162 -23.66 21.75 3.36
C THR A 162 -25.11 21.30 3.23
N ILE A 163 -25.63 20.54 4.20
CA ILE A 163 -27.04 20.14 4.25
C ILE A 163 -27.96 21.36 4.48
N LYS A 164 -27.57 22.30 5.35
CA LYS A 164 -28.36 23.53 5.59
C LYS A 164 -28.51 24.39 4.34
N HIS A 165 -27.53 24.36 3.43
CA HIS A 165 -27.60 25.10 2.17
C HIS A 165 -28.62 24.52 1.17
N LEU A 166 -29.22 23.35 1.43
CA LEU A 166 -30.25 22.74 0.58
C LEU A 166 -31.64 23.39 0.73
N GLY A 167 -31.84 24.24 1.75
CA GLY A 167 -33.10 24.96 2.00
C GLY A 167 -33.74 24.60 3.34
N ASP A 168 -34.97 25.10 3.57
CA ASP A 168 -35.67 24.96 4.86
C ASP A 168 -36.38 23.60 5.02
N ASN A 169 -36.82 22.99 3.91
CA ASN A 169 -37.53 21.71 3.90
C ASN A 169 -36.64 20.60 3.36
N ILE A 170 -35.91 19.93 4.26
CA ILE A 170 -34.95 18.88 3.90
C ILE A 170 -35.54 17.51 4.19
N LYS A 171 -35.38 16.60 3.23
CA LYS A 171 -35.60 15.16 3.43
C LYS A 171 -34.28 14.42 3.41
N CYS A 172 -34.13 13.47 4.32
CA CYS A 172 -32.96 12.62 4.40
C CYS A 172 -33.33 11.15 4.58
N GLN A 173 -32.42 10.28 4.17
CA GLN A 173 -32.52 8.85 4.37
C GLN A 173 -31.18 8.31 4.84
N LEU A 174 -31.23 7.26 5.64
CA LEU A 174 -30.05 6.54 6.12
C LEU A 174 -30.12 5.10 5.64
N TYR A 175 -29.00 4.59 5.15
CA TYR A 175 -28.80 3.18 4.83
C TYR A 175 -27.37 2.79 5.15
N SER A 176 -27.13 1.54 5.51
CA SER A 176 -25.79 1.00 5.76
C SER A 176 -25.50 -0.04 4.69
N PRO A 177 -24.84 0.35 3.58
CA PRO A 177 -24.52 -0.60 2.54
C PRO A 177 -23.54 -1.64 3.07
N GLN A 178 -23.90 -2.92 2.96
CA GLN A 178 -22.93 -3.97 3.25
C GLN A 178 -21.73 -3.83 2.30
N PRO A 179 -20.49 -4.05 2.79
CA PRO A 179 -19.34 -4.09 1.93
C PRO A 179 -19.56 -5.19 0.88
N THR A 180 -19.71 -4.80 -0.37
CA THR A 180 -19.73 -5.79 -1.46
C THR A 180 -18.37 -6.48 -1.49
N LEU A 181 -18.41 -7.80 -1.40
CA LEU A 181 -17.29 -8.74 -1.52
C LEU A 181 -16.16 -8.21 -2.40
N PHE A 182 -15.00 -7.92 -1.81
CA PHE A 182 -13.78 -7.42 -2.48
C PHE A 182 -14.10 -6.38 -3.57
N GLY A 183 -14.21 -5.11 -3.17
CA GLY A 183 -14.35 -4.00 -4.11
C GLY A 183 -13.30 -4.12 -5.23
N LEU A 184 -13.68 -3.84 -6.47
CA LEU A 184 -12.80 -3.98 -7.65
C LEU A 184 -11.46 -3.23 -7.45
N THR A 185 -11.47 -2.14 -6.69
CA THR A 185 -10.29 -1.40 -6.25
C THR A 185 -9.30 -2.26 -5.44
N GLU A 186 -9.78 -2.96 -4.41
CA GLU A 186 -8.95 -3.84 -3.57
C GLU A 186 -8.47 -5.05 -4.35
N ALA A 187 -9.28 -5.58 -5.27
CA ALA A 187 -8.86 -6.64 -6.16
C ALA A 187 -7.67 -6.20 -7.04
N VAL A 188 -7.69 -4.95 -7.52
CA VAL A 188 -6.60 -4.38 -8.32
C VAL A 188 -5.34 -4.18 -7.47
N ILE A 189 -5.44 -3.60 -6.27
CA ILE A 189 -4.24 -3.38 -5.44
C ILE A 189 -3.59 -4.70 -5.01
N PHE A 190 -4.41 -5.69 -4.66
CA PHE A 190 -3.98 -7.05 -4.38
C PHE A 190 -3.25 -7.66 -5.59
N LEU A 191 -3.82 -7.50 -6.79
CA LEU A 191 -3.23 -8.02 -8.02
C LEU A 191 -1.87 -7.37 -8.31
N LEU A 192 -1.74 -6.06 -8.13
CA LEU A 192 -0.47 -5.33 -8.31
C LEU A 192 0.62 -5.85 -7.35
N ALA A 193 0.28 -6.05 -6.07
CA ALA A 193 1.19 -6.62 -5.08
C ALA A 193 1.61 -8.05 -5.43
N LEU A 194 0.65 -8.90 -5.79
CA LEU A 194 0.89 -10.30 -6.13
C LEU A 194 1.76 -10.43 -7.39
N ILE A 195 1.48 -9.66 -8.44
CA ILE A 195 2.30 -9.61 -9.66
C ILE A 195 3.74 -9.22 -9.33
N SER A 196 3.92 -8.20 -8.50
CA SER A 196 5.25 -7.71 -8.09
C SER A 196 6.07 -8.80 -7.41
N ILE A 197 5.47 -9.52 -6.45
CA ILE A 197 6.14 -10.58 -5.70
C ILE A 197 6.42 -11.80 -6.58
N VAL A 198 5.45 -12.25 -7.38
CA VAL A 198 5.60 -13.43 -8.24
C VAL A 198 6.72 -13.20 -9.26
N ILE A 199 6.71 -12.05 -9.96
CA ILE A 199 7.74 -11.74 -10.95
C ILE A 199 9.09 -11.50 -10.27
N GLY A 200 9.13 -10.69 -9.20
CA GLY A 200 10.37 -10.37 -8.48
C GLY A 200 11.06 -11.60 -7.89
N SER A 201 10.31 -12.47 -7.21
CA SER A 201 10.83 -13.71 -6.62
C SER A 201 11.29 -14.71 -7.68
N TYR A 202 10.51 -14.88 -8.76
CA TYR A 202 10.89 -15.75 -9.86
C TYR A 202 12.21 -15.28 -10.50
N TRP A 203 12.29 -13.98 -10.82
CA TRP A 203 13.45 -13.41 -11.49
C TRP A 203 14.71 -13.45 -10.62
N SER A 204 14.58 -13.17 -9.32
CA SER A 204 15.67 -13.29 -8.35
C SER A 204 16.25 -14.72 -8.32
N GLY A 205 15.38 -15.74 -8.33
CA GLY A 205 15.79 -17.14 -8.35
C GLY A 205 16.48 -17.55 -9.66
N VAL A 206 16.00 -17.07 -10.81
CA VAL A 206 16.67 -17.30 -12.10
C VAL A 206 18.08 -16.72 -12.12
N LEU A 207 18.25 -15.47 -11.65
CA LEU A 207 19.56 -14.85 -11.54
C LEU A 207 20.49 -15.61 -10.59
N PHE A 208 19.97 -16.06 -9.46
CA PHE A 208 20.72 -16.89 -8.52
C PHE A 208 21.18 -18.21 -9.16
N TYR A 209 20.33 -18.86 -9.94
CA TYR A 209 20.67 -20.07 -10.67
C TYR A 209 21.75 -19.83 -11.73
N GLU A 210 21.67 -18.75 -12.50
CA GLU A 210 22.70 -18.37 -13.47
C GLU A 210 24.04 -18.09 -12.79
N GLU A 211 24.04 -17.30 -11.71
CA GLU A 211 25.26 -16.98 -10.94
C GLU A 211 25.93 -18.23 -10.38
N THR A 212 25.14 -19.18 -9.86
CA THR A 212 25.67 -20.43 -9.28
C THR A 212 26.19 -21.39 -10.35
N ASN A 213 25.55 -21.47 -11.51
CA ASN A 213 26.06 -22.26 -12.63
C ASN A 213 27.35 -21.68 -13.21
N LEU A 214 27.44 -20.37 -13.36
CA LEU A 214 28.66 -19.71 -13.84
C LEU A 214 29.84 -19.95 -12.91
N LYS A 215 29.63 -19.95 -11.60
CA LYS A 215 30.67 -20.29 -10.62
C LYS A 215 31.17 -21.73 -10.78
N LYS A 216 30.27 -22.70 -10.92
CA LYS A 216 30.62 -24.11 -11.13
C LYS A 216 31.43 -24.31 -12.41
N ILE A 217 31.01 -23.70 -13.52
CA ILE A 217 31.74 -23.78 -14.79
C ILE A 217 33.16 -23.21 -14.65
N ASN A 218 33.33 -22.10 -13.95
CA ASN A 218 34.65 -21.51 -13.73
C ASN A 218 35.54 -22.37 -12.83
N GLU A 219 34.96 -23.01 -11.80
CA GLU A 219 35.67 -23.97 -10.94
C GLU A 219 36.10 -25.22 -11.74
N ASP A 220 35.21 -25.80 -12.54
CA ASP A 220 35.50 -26.97 -13.40
C ASP A 220 36.60 -26.68 -14.44
N VAL A 221 36.63 -25.46 -15.00
CA VAL A 221 37.68 -25.03 -15.95
C VAL A 221 39.02 -24.86 -15.26
N SER A 222 39.04 -24.39 -14.00
CA SER A 222 40.25 -24.22 -13.20
C SER A 222 40.90 -25.55 -12.79
N GLU A 223 40.17 -26.66 -12.74
CA GLU A 223 40.68 -27.97 -12.32
C GLU A 223 41.14 -28.88 -13.48
N SER A 224 40.98 -28.47 -14.75
CA SER A 224 41.44 -29.26 -15.89
C SER A 224 42.98 -29.27 -16.03
N PRO A 225 43.67 -30.44 -16.09
CA PRO A 225 45.12 -30.49 -16.16
C PRO A 225 45.64 -30.12 -17.57
N PRO A 226 46.82 -29.47 -17.68
CA PRO A 226 47.33 -29.07 -18.99
C PRO A 226 47.70 -30.30 -19.82
N THR A 227 47.12 -30.40 -21.01
CA THR A 227 47.46 -31.42 -22.01
C THR A 227 48.93 -31.29 -22.40
N ARG A 228 49.70 -32.32 -22.06
CA ARG A 228 51.10 -32.55 -22.44
C ARG A 228 51.22 -32.69 -23.96
N ASN A 229 52.15 -31.95 -24.58
CA ASN A 229 53.03 -32.44 -25.67
C ASN A 229 54.29 -31.55 -25.80
N GLU A 230 55.42 -32.22 -25.55
CA GLU A 230 56.87 -32.06 -25.84
C GLU A 230 57.46 -30.76 -26.44
N VAL A 231 58.43 -30.10 -25.78
CA VAL A 231 59.93 -30.24 -25.75
C VAL A 231 60.61 -29.04 -26.45
N THR A 232 61.16 -28.10 -25.67
CA THR A 232 62.60 -27.79 -25.60
C THR A 232 62.87 -26.86 -24.41
N ALA A 233 63.98 -27.09 -23.73
CA ALA A 233 64.43 -26.36 -22.54
C ALA A 233 64.91 -24.95 -22.88
N GLU A 234 64.55 -23.96 -22.06
CA GLU A 234 65.48 -23.05 -21.36
C GLU A 234 64.72 -22.12 -20.40
N GLY A 235 65.36 -21.78 -19.29
CA GLY A 235 64.70 -21.31 -18.07
C GLY A 235 64.04 -19.93 -18.12
N HIS A 236 62.90 -19.82 -17.45
CA HIS A 236 62.44 -18.60 -16.78
C HIS A 236 61.47 -18.95 -15.65
N LYS A 237 61.67 -18.36 -14.47
CA LYS A 237 60.74 -18.45 -13.32
C LYS A 237 59.36 -17.92 -13.73
N PRO A 238 58.24 -18.60 -13.40
CA PRO A 238 56.94 -17.99 -13.53
C PRO A 238 56.76 -16.92 -12.45
N LEU A 239 56.55 -15.68 -12.89
CA LEU A 239 55.97 -14.62 -12.07
C LEU A 239 54.52 -15.01 -11.77
N GLU A 240 54.20 -15.13 -10.48
CA GLU A 240 52.83 -15.18 -9.98
C GLU A 240 52.11 -13.88 -10.38
N SER A 241 51.23 -13.94 -11.37
CA SER A 241 50.24 -12.89 -11.61
C SER A 241 49.04 -13.13 -10.71
N GLU A 242 49.03 -12.49 -9.54
CA GLU A 242 47.87 -12.41 -8.67
C GLU A 242 46.64 -11.91 -9.44
N ASN A 243 45.56 -12.70 -9.40
CA ASN A 243 44.29 -12.42 -10.06
C ASN A 243 43.56 -11.27 -9.32
N SER A 244 43.90 -10.04 -9.69
CA SER A 244 43.36 -8.81 -9.07
C SER A 244 41.84 -8.63 -9.24
N ASP A 245 41.25 -9.22 -10.29
CA ASP A 245 39.82 -9.10 -10.59
C ASP A 245 38.92 -10.01 -9.71
N ASP A 246 39.40 -11.20 -9.33
CA ASP A 246 38.67 -12.08 -8.41
C ASP A 246 38.73 -11.53 -6.98
N ALA A 247 39.86 -10.95 -6.58
CA ALA A 247 40.02 -10.35 -5.27
C ALA A 247 39.13 -9.10 -5.05
N ASP A 248 38.81 -8.34 -6.10
CA ASP A 248 37.89 -7.19 -6.02
C ASP A 248 36.42 -7.62 -6.03
N LYS A 249 36.08 -8.68 -6.77
CA LYS A 249 34.74 -9.26 -6.81
C LYS A 249 34.40 -9.99 -5.51
N GLU A 250 35.36 -10.72 -4.94
CA GLU A 250 35.25 -11.35 -3.63
C GLU A 250 35.21 -10.31 -2.51
N ARG A 251 35.95 -9.20 -2.62
CA ARG A 251 35.83 -8.06 -1.69
C ARG A 251 34.48 -7.37 -1.77
N LYS A 252 33.91 -7.15 -2.96
CA LYS A 252 32.55 -6.59 -3.13
C LYS A 252 31.48 -7.55 -2.62
N LEU A 253 31.62 -8.85 -2.87
CA LEU A 253 30.75 -9.90 -2.33
C LEU A 253 30.85 -9.95 -0.80
N LYS A 254 32.06 -9.95 -0.24
CA LYS A 254 32.29 -9.94 1.22
C LYS A 254 31.89 -8.61 1.87
N ALA A 255 32.00 -7.48 1.18
CA ALA A 255 31.53 -6.17 1.66
C ALA A 255 30.00 -6.10 1.65
N SER A 256 29.34 -6.61 0.61
CA SER A 256 27.88 -6.74 0.54
C SER A 256 27.36 -7.77 1.55
N GLN A 257 28.10 -8.86 1.78
CA GLN A 257 27.85 -9.85 2.82
C GLN A 257 28.16 -9.34 4.23
N LYS A 258 29.10 -8.38 4.42
CA LYS A 258 29.34 -7.66 5.68
C LYS A 258 28.29 -6.58 5.95
N LEU A 259 27.81 -5.91 4.91
CA LEU A 259 26.70 -4.95 5.00
C LEU A 259 25.41 -5.66 5.46
N LEU A 260 25.30 -6.96 5.16
CA LEU A 260 24.15 -7.82 5.48
C LEU A 260 24.50 -8.96 6.43
N SER A 261 25.68 -8.96 7.07
CA SER A 261 25.96 -9.85 8.19
C SER A 261 25.22 -9.25 9.36
N ILE A 262 24.03 -9.79 9.63
CA ILE A 262 23.09 -9.27 10.63
C ILE A 262 23.72 -9.44 12.02
N SER A 263 24.54 -8.46 12.37
CA SER A 263 24.90 -8.14 13.74
C SER A 263 23.75 -7.30 14.28
N VAL A 264 23.26 -7.62 15.48
CA VAL A 264 22.23 -6.85 16.20
C VAL A 264 22.45 -5.32 16.09
N PRO A 265 23.69 -4.79 16.20
CA PRO A 265 24.01 -3.39 15.92
C PRO A 265 23.54 -2.82 14.57
N VAL A 266 23.62 -3.59 13.48
CA VAL A 266 23.20 -3.12 12.14
C VAL A 266 21.68 -2.97 12.07
N VAL A 267 20.95 -3.88 12.71
CA VAL A 267 19.48 -3.82 12.78
C VAL A 267 19.05 -2.63 13.64
N ILE A 268 19.69 -2.43 14.80
CA ILE A 268 19.43 -1.26 15.66
C ILE A 268 19.72 0.03 14.91
N PHE A 269 20.86 0.12 14.21
CA PHE A 269 21.20 1.28 13.40
C PHE A 269 20.14 1.55 12.32
N LEU A 270 19.68 0.50 11.62
CA LEU A 270 18.64 0.61 10.60
C LEU A 270 17.32 1.12 11.20
N ILE A 271 16.90 0.63 12.36
CA ILE A 271 15.69 1.10 13.06
C ILE A 271 15.84 2.59 13.41
N ILE A 272 16.97 3.00 13.97
CA ILE A 272 17.22 4.42 14.32
C ILE A 272 17.13 5.31 13.07
N VAL A 273 17.71 4.88 11.95
CA VAL A 273 17.65 5.63 10.69
C VAL A 273 16.22 5.73 10.17
N MET A 274 15.47 4.62 10.14
CA MET A 274 14.08 4.61 9.67
C MET A 274 13.16 5.44 10.58
N SER A 275 13.31 5.32 11.90
CA SER A 275 12.58 6.15 12.87
C SER A 275 12.91 7.63 12.72
N SER A 276 14.20 7.98 12.61
CA SER A 276 14.64 9.37 12.40
C SER A 276 14.06 9.95 11.10
N PHE A 277 14.07 9.15 10.02
CA PHE A 277 13.50 9.56 8.74
C PHE A 277 11.98 9.78 8.81
N LEU A 278 11.24 8.87 9.47
CA LEU A 278 9.79 9.00 9.65
C LEU A 278 9.43 10.22 10.50
N LEU A 279 10.11 10.43 11.63
CA LEU A 279 9.93 11.65 12.44
C LEU A 279 10.34 12.91 11.66
N GLY A 280 11.39 12.82 10.83
CA GLY A 280 11.78 13.89 9.93
C GLY A 280 10.64 14.26 8.98
N LEU A 281 10.01 13.28 8.34
CA LEU A 281 8.85 13.48 7.47
C LEU A 281 7.67 14.10 8.23
N TYR A 282 7.45 13.74 9.49
CA TYR A 282 6.41 14.34 10.32
C TYR A 282 6.64 15.84 10.58
N PHE A 283 7.87 16.25 10.95
CA PHE A 283 8.17 17.65 11.26
C PHE A 283 8.45 18.52 10.01
N PHE A 284 9.04 17.95 8.96
CA PHE A 284 9.51 18.68 7.77
C PHE A 284 8.85 18.18 6.48
N TYR A 285 7.57 17.80 6.56
CA TYR A 285 6.83 17.17 5.45
C TYR A 285 6.94 17.96 4.13
N ASN A 286 6.72 19.27 4.19
CA ASN A 286 6.74 20.19 3.05
C ASN A 286 8.04 20.18 2.23
N TYR A 287 9.17 19.74 2.81
CA TYR A 287 10.46 19.66 2.11
C TYR A 287 10.85 18.22 1.80
N LEU A 288 10.68 17.32 2.77
CA LEU A 288 11.12 15.93 2.63
C LEU A 288 10.26 15.13 1.64
N VAL A 289 8.99 15.49 1.44
CA VAL A 289 8.15 14.85 0.41
C VAL A 289 8.76 14.98 -0.99
N TYR A 290 9.30 16.16 -1.35
CA TYR A 290 9.95 16.38 -2.64
C TYR A 290 11.25 15.59 -2.78
N VAL A 291 12.00 15.40 -1.69
CA VAL A 291 13.20 14.55 -1.68
C VAL A 291 12.82 13.11 -1.98
N VAL A 292 11.75 12.60 -1.34
CA VAL A 292 11.22 11.24 -1.59
C VAL A 292 10.76 11.09 -3.04
N ILE A 293 10.06 12.09 -3.58
CA ILE A 293 9.61 12.11 -4.98
C ILE A 293 10.78 11.98 -5.96
N VAL A 294 11.87 12.72 -5.74
CA VAL A 294 13.07 12.65 -6.58
C VAL A 294 13.76 11.28 -6.46
N ILE A 295 13.88 10.74 -5.24
CA ILE A 295 14.44 9.40 -5.01
C ILE A 295 13.62 8.34 -5.72
N PHE A 296 12.29 8.39 -5.59
CA PHE A 296 11.38 7.47 -6.27
C PHE A 296 11.53 7.55 -7.78
N MET A 297 11.60 8.77 -8.35
CA MET A 297 11.77 8.97 -9.79
C MET A 297 13.06 8.35 -10.33
N VAL A 298 14.19 8.54 -9.64
CA VAL A 298 15.47 7.92 -10.02
C VAL A 298 15.41 6.40 -9.87
N ALA A 299 14.90 5.91 -8.75
CA ALA A 299 14.80 4.47 -8.47
C ALA A 299 13.89 3.75 -9.47
N ALA A 300 12.73 4.34 -9.78
CA ALA A 300 11.78 3.84 -10.77
C ALA A 300 12.37 3.86 -12.18
N SER A 301 13.15 4.88 -12.54
CA SER A 301 13.85 4.95 -13.85
C SER A 301 14.89 3.83 -14.00
N ILE A 302 15.66 3.55 -12.94
CA ILE A 302 16.61 2.43 -12.91
C ILE A 302 15.85 1.09 -12.99
N ALA A 303 14.74 0.97 -12.26
CA ALA A 303 13.90 -0.22 -12.27
C ALA A 303 13.29 -0.48 -13.66
N PHE A 304 12.80 0.57 -14.32
CA PHE A 304 12.31 0.52 -15.69
C PHE A 304 13.39 -0.03 -16.63
N TYR A 305 14.59 0.56 -16.61
CA TYR A 305 15.72 0.07 -17.40
C TYR A 305 16.02 -1.41 -17.12
N SER A 306 16.11 -1.80 -15.85
CA SER A 306 16.42 -3.17 -15.40
C SER A 306 15.38 -4.20 -15.86
N CYS A 307 14.09 -3.83 -15.84
CA CYS A 307 12.98 -4.71 -16.21
C CYS A 307 12.79 -4.81 -17.73
N PHE A 308 12.94 -3.70 -18.46
CA PHE A 308 12.73 -3.70 -19.91
C PHE A 308 13.96 -4.12 -20.72
N LYS A 309 15.18 -4.10 -20.13
CA LYS A 309 16.42 -4.53 -20.80
C LYS A 309 16.33 -5.86 -21.56
N PRO A 310 15.80 -6.98 -21.02
CA PRO A 310 15.69 -8.23 -21.77
C PRO A 310 14.78 -8.10 -23.01
N LEU A 311 13.61 -7.48 -22.86
CA LEU A 311 12.66 -7.26 -23.96
C LEU A 311 13.24 -6.33 -25.02
N TRP A 312 13.89 -5.25 -24.59
CA TRP A 312 14.54 -4.29 -25.47
C TRP A 312 15.66 -4.93 -26.29
N ASN A 313 16.45 -5.81 -25.66
CA ASN A 313 17.50 -6.56 -26.33
C ASN A 313 16.96 -7.61 -27.30
N TYR A 314 15.76 -8.11 -27.08
CA TYR A 314 15.06 -9.03 -27.97
C TYR A 314 14.48 -8.32 -29.20
N ILE A 315 13.78 -7.18 -29.01
CA ILE A 315 13.12 -6.44 -30.10
C ILE A 315 14.13 -5.76 -31.04
N ILE A 316 15.22 -5.20 -30.51
CA ILE A 316 16.19 -4.42 -31.30
C ILE A 316 17.48 -5.24 -31.47
N PRO A 317 17.58 -6.05 -32.54
CA PRO A 317 18.80 -6.75 -32.91
C PRO A 317 19.81 -5.76 -33.49
N GLY A 318 20.61 -5.13 -32.62
CA GLY A 318 21.69 -4.23 -33.00
C GLY A 318 22.88 -4.37 -32.07
N LYS A 319 24.10 -4.49 -32.64
CA LYS A 319 25.37 -4.64 -31.91
C LYS A 319 26.25 -3.38 -31.94
N GLN A 320 25.68 -2.21 -32.26
CA GLN A 320 26.43 -0.97 -32.27
C GLN A 320 26.81 -0.55 -30.84
N ARG A 321 28.13 -0.45 -30.58
CA ARG A 321 28.71 -0.11 -29.28
C ARG A 321 29.26 1.31 -29.33
N LEU A 322 28.95 2.13 -28.31
CA LEU A 322 29.66 3.37 -28.07
C LEU A 322 30.81 3.09 -27.12
N LYS A 323 32.01 3.50 -27.50
CA LYS A 323 33.17 3.49 -26.61
C LYS A 323 33.27 4.86 -25.96
N PHE A 324 32.91 4.95 -24.68
CA PHE A 324 33.16 6.16 -23.89
C PHE A 324 34.54 6.04 -23.22
N ASN A 325 35.45 6.95 -23.56
CA ASN A 325 36.68 7.16 -22.80
C ASN A 325 36.43 8.26 -21.77
N LEU A 326 35.95 7.89 -20.57
CA LEU A 326 35.75 8.83 -19.47
C LEU A 326 37.00 8.79 -18.55
N GLY A 327 38.09 9.41 -19.01
CA GLY A 327 39.38 9.50 -18.28
C GLY A 327 40.11 8.16 -18.07
N SER A 328 41.24 8.18 -17.35
CA SER A 328 42.10 7.01 -17.11
C SER A 328 41.46 5.88 -16.29
N CYS A 329 40.30 6.09 -15.66
CA CYS A 329 39.77 5.18 -14.64
C CYS A 329 38.59 4.31 -15.11
N CYS A 330 37.83 4.74 -16.12
CA CYS A 330 36.58 4.06 -16.51
C CYS A 330 36.46 3.91 -18.03
N LYS A 331 36.90 2.76 -18.57
CA LYS A 331 36.52 2.30 -19.91
C LYS A 331 35.15 1.64 -19.81
N ALA A 332 34.11 2.30 -20.30
CA ALA A 332 32.76 1.75 -20.32
C ALA A 332 32.33 1.46 -21.77
N ASP A 333 32.11 0.17 -22.07
CA ASP A 333 31.52 -0.28 -23.34
C ASP A 333 29.99 -0.34 -23.17
N ILE A 334 29.28 0.73 -23.53
CA ILE A 334 27.82 0.81 -23.42
C ILE A 334 27.19 0.72 -24.82
N MET A 335 26.17 -0.12 -24.98
CA MET A 335 25.44 -0.21 -26.25
C MET A 335 24.51 1.01 -26.40
N TYR A 336 24.47 1.64 -27.58
CA TYR A 336 23.60 2.82 -27.82
C TYR A 336 22.14 2.55 -27.42
N LYS A 337 21.64 1.35 -27.74
CA LYS A 337 20.29 0.91 -27.38
C LYS A 337 20.02 0.94 -25.87
N GLU A 338 21.01 0.71 -25.02
CA GLU A 338 20.84 0.74 -23.55
C GLU A 338 20.70 2.17 -23.03
N ILE A 339 21.40 3.13 -23.63
CA ILE A 339 21.26 4.56 -23.31
C ILE A 339 19.86 5.03 -23.69
N VAL A 340 19.34 4.64 -24.86
CA VAL A 340 17.98 4.99 -25.29
C VAL A 340 16.95 4.46 -24.29
N LEU A 341 17.10 3.22 -23.81
CA LEU A 341 16.20 2.65 -22.82
C LEU A 341 16.27 3.38 -21.47
N LEU A 342 17.46 3.79 -21.03
CA LEU A 342 17.64 4.59 -19.82
C LEU A 342 16.94 5.94 -19.94
N MET A 343 17.09 6.62 -21.08
CA MET A 343 16.42 7.90 -21.36
C MET A 343 14.90 7.73 -21.39
N LEU A 344 14.39 6.62 -21.91
CA LEU A 344 12.96 6.31 -21.88
C LEU A 344 12.45 6.12 -20.44
N GLY A 345 13.23 5.47 -19.58
CA GLY A 345 12.91 5.33 -18.16
C GLY A 345 12.82 6.68 -17.46
N PHE A 346 13.81 7.56 -17.65
CA PHE A 346 13.77 8.93 -17.13
C PHE A 346 12.59 9.73 -17.69
N ALA A 347 12.30 9.61 -18.98
CA ALA A 347 11.14 10.27 -19.60
C ALA A 347 9.82 9.82 -18.96
N ALA A 348 9.66 8.52 -18.65
CA ALA A 348 8.49 8.01 -17.93
C ALA A 348 8.39 8.60 -16.50
N GLY A 349 9.51 8.66 -15.77
CA GLY A 349 9.57 9.28 -14.45
C GLY A 349 9.24 10.78 -14.45
N ILE A 350 9.76 11.55 -15.42
CA ILE A 350 9.43 12.98 -15.60
C ILE A 350 7.96 13.15 -15.97
N THR A 351 7.43 12.29 -16.85
CA THR A 351 6.03 12.34 -17.26
C THR A 351 5.11 12.13 -16.06
N TRP A 352 5.42 11.16 -15.19
CA TRP A 352 4.70 10.98 -13.94
C TRP A 352 4.80 12.22 -13.03
N LEU A 353 6.01 12.77 -12.85
CA LEU A 353 6.23 13.95 -12.00
C LEU A 353 5.38 15.15 -12.43
N VAL A 354 5.22 15.38 -13.73
CA VAL A 354 4.38 16.46 -14.29
C VAL A 354 2.89 16.14 -14.15
N LEU A 355 2.50 14.88 -14.33
CA LEU A 355 1.11 14.45 -14.29
C LEU A 355 0.60 14.14 -12.89
N ARG A 356 1.44 14.16 -11.84
CA ARG A 356 1.12 13.68 -10.49
C ARG A 356 -0.18 14.22 -9.89
N HIS A 357 -0.53 15.48 -10.20
CA HIS A 357 -1.73 16.16 -9.72
C HIS A 357 -3.02 15.82 -10.47
N LYS A 358 -2.93 15.00 -11.53
CA LYS A 358 -4.09 14.60 -12.34
C LYS A 358 -4.74 13.35 -11.76
N PRO A 359 -6.07 13.17 -11.90
CA PRO A 359 -6.80 12.04 -11.29
C PRO A 359 -6.44 10.67 -11.88
N TYR A 360 -5.74 10.61 -13.01
CA TYR A 360 -5.26 9.38 -13.64
C TYR A 360 -3.77 9.13 -13.39
N SER A 361 -3.11 9.96 -12.57
CA SER A 361 -1.67 9.86 -12.29
C SER A 361 -1.29 8.54 -11.61
N TRP A 362 -2.21 8.00 -10.83
CA TRP A 362 -2.06 6.75 -10.09
C TRP A 362 -1.69 5.57 -11.00
N ILE A 363 -2.22 5.51 -12.23
CA ILE A 363 -1.93 4.41 -13.16
C ILE A 363 -0.42 4.36 -13.45
N LEU A 364 0.16 5.52 -13.76
CA LEU A 364 1.58 5.60 -14.09
C LEU A 364 2.44 5.42 -12.82
N GLN A 365 1.98 5.91 -11.66
CA GLN A 365 2.63 5.66 -10.37
C GLN A 365 2.71 4.18 -10.06
N ASP A 366 1.58 3.46 -10.16
CA ASP A 366 1.47 2.05 -9.82
C ASP A 366 2.28 1.19 -10.78
N ILE A 367 2.29 1.50 -12.08
CA ILE A 367 3.17 0.82 -13.04
C ILE A 367 4.65 1.00 -12.66
N LEU A 368 5.07 2.23 -12.36
CA LEU A 368 6.43 2.53 -11.91
C LEU A 368 6.75 1.86 -10.56
N GLY A 369 5.77 1.79 -9.66
CA GLY A 369 5.83 1.11 -8.38
C GLY A 369 6.02 -0.39 -8.51
N VAL A 370 5.26 -1.06 -9.39
CA VAL A 370 5.42 -2.49 -9.70
C VAL A 370 6.84 -2.76 -10.23
N LEU A 371 7.32 -1.95 -11.17
CA LEU A 371 8.68 -2.08 -11.70
C LEU A 371 9.72 -1.89 -10.58
N PHE A 372 9.54 -0.89 -9.73
CA PHE A 372 10.38 -0.63 -8.56
C PHE A 372 10.40 -1.83 -7.62
N CYS A 373 9.24 -2.35 -7.19
CA CYS A 373 9.13 -3.52 -6.31
C CYS A 373 9.79 -4.76 -6.93
N ILE A 374 9.54 -5.06 -8.21
CA ILE A 374 10.19 -6.16 -8.93
C ILE A 374 11.71 -5.98 -8.90
N ASN A 375 12.21 -4.79 -9.20
CA ASN A 375 13.64 -4.52 -9.22
C ASN A 375 14.27 -4.61 -7.83
N VAL A 376 13.59 -4.17 -6.77
CA VAL A 376 14.06 -4.34 -5.40
C VAL A 376 14.12 -5.83 -5.04
N LEU A 377 13.04 -6.59 -5.23
CA LEU A 377 12.99 -8.03 -4.93
C LEU A 377 13.98 -8.87 -5.75
N LYS A 378 14.22 -8.48 -7.00
CA LYS A 378 15.23 -9.08 -7.88
C LYS A 378 16.64 -8.96 -7.32
N ASN A 379 16.97 -7.82 -6.70
CA ASN A 379 18.33 -7.50 -6.26
C ASN A 379 18.54 -7.72 -4.74
N LEU A 380 17.49 -7.67 -3.94
CA LEU A 380 17.55 -7.82 -2.49
C LEU A 380 17.45 -9.29 -2.09
N ARG A 381 18.57 -9.87 -1.66
CA ARG A 381 18.64 -11.26 -1.19
C ARG A 381 19.09 -11.29 0.27
N ILE A 382 18.30 -11.91 1.13
CA ILE A 382 18.72 -12.16 2.51
C ILE A 382 19.67 -13.35 2.58
N PRO A 383 20.71 -13.29 3.44
CA PRO A 383 21.77 -14.30 3.45
C PRO A 383 21.39 -15.53 4.28
N SER A 384 20.42 -15.41 5.19
CA SER A 384 19.94 -16.52 6.02
C SER A 384 18.49 -16.32 6.46
N LEU A 385 17.79 -17.42 6.75
CA LEU A 385 16.44 -17.37 7.31
C LEU A 385 16.42 -16.67 8.68
N LYS A 386 17.43 -16.92 9.53
CA LYS A 386 17.57 -16.27 10.85
C LYS A 386 17.60 -14.75 10.73
N ALA A 387 18.34 -14.26 9.72
CA ALA A 387 18.40 -12.85 9.38
C ALA A 387 17.03 -12.30 8.95
N GLY A 388 16.34 -13.03 8.07
CA GLY A 388 14.99 -12.66 7.63
C GLY A 388 13.97 -12.61 8.77
N THR A 389 13.95 -13.62 9.64
CA THR A 389 13.02 -13.66 10.78
C THR A 389 13.29 -12.56 11.80
N LEU A 390 14.56 -12.24 12.07
CA LEU A 390 14.92 -11.14 12.97
C LEU A 390 14.51 -9.78 12.37
N LEU A 391 14.76 -9.58 11.07
CA LEU A 391 14.40 -8.34 10.38
C LEU A 391 12.89 -8.13 10.37
N LEU A 392 12.10 -9.12 9.90
CA LEU A 392 10.63 -9.00 9.88
C LEU A 392 10.05 -8.85 11.27
N GLY A 393 10.54 -9.60 12.27
CA GLY A 393 10.08 -9.48 13.65
C GLY A 393 10.31 -8.08 14.25
N MET A 394 11.42 -7.43 13.91
CA MET A 394 11.68 -6.06 14.35
C MET A 394 10.83 -5.02 13.61
N PHE A 395 10.62 -5.19 12.30
CA PHE A 395 9.71 -4.32 11.54
C PHE A 395 8.26 -4.45 12.04
N PHE A 396 7.83 -5.63 12.46
CA PHE A 396 6.52 -5.83 13.09
C PHE A 396 6.38 -5.07 14.42
N LEU A 397 7.41 -5.11 15.28
CA LEU A 397 7.41 -4.33 16.53
C LEU A 397 7.47 -2.82 16.26
N TYR A 398 8.20 -2.41 15.21
CA TYR A 398 8.26 -1.02 14.75
C TYR A 398 6.88 -0.50 14.35
N ASP A 399 6.12 -1.28 13.58
CA ASP A 399 4.78 -0.92 13.12
C ASP A 399 3.81 -0.74 14.32
N ILE A 400 3.79 -1.71 15.25
CA ILE A 400 3.00 -1.61 16.48
C ILE A 400 3.32 -0.34 17.28
N PHE A 401 4.60 0.01 17.41
CA PHE A 401 5.01 1.21 18.12
C PHE A 401 4.50 2.50 17.44
N PHE A 402 4.63 2.60 16.11
CA PHE A 402 4.24 3.80 15.36
C PHE A 402 2.75 3.92 15.06
N VAL A 403 1.99 2.84 15.22
CA VAL A 403 0.53 2.86 15.10
C VAL A 403 -0.13 3.09 16.46
N PHE A 404 0.26 2.35 17.50
CA PHE A 404 -0.47 2.34 18.77
C PHE A 404 0.16 3.18 19.88
N LEU A 405 1.49 3.34 19.92
CA LEU A 405 2.14 4.03 21.03
C LEU A 405 2.32 5.53 20.78
N THR A 406 2.56 5.92 19.54
CA THR A 406 2.74 7.34 19.17
C THR A 406 1.51 8.23 19.41
N PRO A 407 0.26 7.77 19.24
CA PRO A 407 -0.93 8.51 19.68
C PRO A 407 -0.88 9.00 21.12
N LEU A 408 -0.18 8.30 22.03
CA LEU A 408 -0.05 8.70 23.43
C LEU A 408 0.90 9.88 23.64
N PHE A 409 1.75 10.17 22.67
CA PHE A 409 2.75 11.24 22.72
C PHE A 409 2.38 12.45 21.83
N THR A 410 1.45 12.28 20.88
CA THR A 410 1.00 13.34 19.98
C THR A 410 -0.15 14.14 20.62
N GLU A 411 -0.11 15.48 20.54
CA GLU A 411 -1.16 16.36 21.11
C GLU A 411 -2.55 16.12 20.51
N ASN A 412 -2.62 15.67 19.25
CA ASN A 412 -3.85 15.41 18.51
C ASN A 412 -4.43 14.00 18.76
N GLY A 413 -3.71 13.12 19.45
CA GLY A 413 -4.10 11.71 19.61
C GLY A 413 -4.09 10.88 18.32
N GLU A 414 -3.59 11.41 17.21
CA GLU A 414 -3.37 10.68 15.95
C GLU A 414 -1.97 10.06 15.90
N SER A 415 -1.85 8.94 15.20
CA SER A 415 -0.56 8.24 15.06
C SER A 415 0.29 8.92 14.00
N VAL A 416 1.58 9.11 14.31
CA VAL A 416 2.54 9.75 13.41
C VAL A 416 2.59 9.06 12.04
N MET A 417 2.44 7.73 12.03
CA MET A 417 2.43 6.95 10.79
C MET A 417 1.22 7.26 9.91
N VAL A 418 0.03 7.42 10.49
CA VAL A 418 -1.19 7.76 9.75
C VAL A 418 -1.10 9.19 9.21
N ASP A 419 -0.58 10.13 10.00
CA ASP A 419 -0.43 11.53 9.59
C ASP A 419 0.53 11.67 8.40
N VAL A 420 1.67 10.98 8.47
CA VAL A 420 2.68 10.99 7.39
C VAL A 420 2.18 10.26 6.15
N ALA A 421 1.51 9.11 6.32
CA ALA A 421 0.98 8.34 5.19
C ALA A 421 -0.14 9.08 4.45
N THR A 422 -0.98 9.81 5.17
CA THR A 422 -2.11 10.55 4.59
C THR A 422 -1.76 11.97 4.15
N GLY A 423 -0.62 12.51 4.60
CA GLY A 423 -0.21 13.89 4.30
C GLY A 423 -1.16 14.94 4.88
N LYS A 424 -1.89 14.60 5.96
CA LYS A 424 -2.92 15.46 6.58
C LYS A 424 -2.37 16.47 7.58
N SER A 425 -1.05 16.48 7.81
CA SER A 425 -0.43 17.43 8.73
C SER A 425 -0.45 18.85 8.13
N GLY A 426 -1.50 19.61 8.46
CA GLY A 426 -1.58 21.07 8.34
C GLY A 426 -2.46 21.62 7.23
N HIS A 427 -3.74 21.91 7.54
CA HIS A 427 -4.52 23.11 7.11
C HIS A 427 -4.49 23.57 5.64
N HIS A 428 -4.08 22.75 4.67
CA HIS A 428 -3.99 23.14 3.27
C HIS A 428 -4.58 22.07 2.36
N SER A 429 -5.60 22.46 1.61
CA SER A 429 -6.44 21.63 0.74
C SER A 429 -5.71 21.01 -0.48
N GLU A 430 -4.38 21.05 -0.53
CA GLU A 430 -3.53 20.54 -1.62
C GLU A 430 -2.19 19.98 -1.07
N SER A 431 -2.23 19.01 -0.14
CA SER A 431 -0.99 18.36 0.33
C SER A 431 -0.46 17.35 -0.70
N GLU A 432 0.85 17.41 -0.95
CA GLU A 432 1.57 16.43 -1.78
C GLU A 432 1.55 15.07 -1.08
N GLN A 433 1.32 13.98 -1.82
CA GLN A 433 1.29 12.62 -1.26
C GLN A 433 2.62 11.88 -1.51
N LEU A 434 2.97 10.96 -0.61
CA LEU A 434 4.17 10.13 -0.78
C LEU A 434 3.99 9.08 -1.90
N PRO A 435 4.91 8.97 -2.87
CA PRO A 435 4.80 8.03 -3.99
C PRO A 435 5.26 6.60 -3.66
N LEU A 436 5.39 6.25 -2.37
CA LEU A 436 5.87 4.95 -1.89
C LEU A 436 4.72 3.96 -1.61
N VAL A 437 3.58 4.18 -2.26
CA VAL A 437 2.35 3.42 -2.08
C VAL A 437 1.71 3.14 -3.44
N PHE A 438 1.06 1.98 -3.56
CA PHE A 438 0.06 1.77 -4.58
C PHE A 438 -1.20 2.55 -4.21
N ARG A 439 -1.81 3.20 -5.20
CA ARG A 439 -2.97 4.04 -5.00
C ARG A 439 -4.02 3.69 -6.04
N VAL A 440 -5.11 3.07 -5.62
CA VAL A 440 -6.20 2.78 -6.56
C VAL A 440 -7.44 3.56 -6.11
N PRO A 441 -7.93 4.52 -6.91
CA PRO A 441 -9.18 5.20 -6.60
C PRO A 441 -10.37 4.24 -6.81
N PRO A 442 -11.54 4.53 -6.22
CA PRO A 442 -12.76 3.77 -6.46
C PRO A 442 -13.09 3.64 -7.96
N LEU A 443 -13.02 2.42 -8.51
CA LEU A 443 -13.22 2.18 -9.95
C LEU A 443 -14.68 2.31 -10.41
N PHE A 444 -15.64 2.15 -9.48
CA PHE A 444 -17.07 2.31 -9.73
C PHE A 444 -17.69 3.20 -8.63
N PRO A 445 -17.63 4.53 -8.78
CA PRO A 445 -18.30 5.43 -7.87
C PRO A 445 -19.81 5.18 -7.96
N SER A 446 -20.40 4.69 -6.87
CA SER A 446 -21.84 4.46 -6.71
C SER A 446 -22.30 5.21 -5.46
N HIS A 447 -23.58 5.50 -5.26
CA HIS A 447 -24.03 6.20 -4.04
C HIS A 447 -23.51 5.60 -2.71
N PRO A 448 -23.33 4.26 -2.57
CA PRO A 448 -22.61 3.66 -1.44
C PRO A 448 -21.14 4.06 -1.30
N SER A 449 -20.45 4.40 -2.40
CA SER A 449 -19.03 4.70 -2.46
C SER A 449 -18.61 5.93 -1.65
N VAL A 450 -19.56 6.75 -1.18
CA VAL A 450 -19.30 7.89 -0.29
C VAL A 450 -18.67 7.44 1.04
N CYS A 451 -19.04 6.25 1.54
CA CYS A 451 -18.36 5.64 2.69
C CYS A 451 -17.03 4.97 2.35
N PHE A 452 -16.80 4.72 1.06
CA PHE A 452 -15.63 4.03 0.50
C PHE A 452 -14.72 5.00 -0.29
N VAL A 453 -14.83 6.33 -0.11
CA VAL A 453 -14.02 7.36 -0.82
C VAL A 453 -12.55 7.36 -0.35
N GLN A 454 -12.18 6.46 0.55
CA GLN A 454 -10.76 6.26 0.85
C GLN A 454 -10.15 5.52 -0.34
N GLU A 455 -9.18 6.17 -0.97
CA GLU A 455 -8.32 5.50 -1.93
C GLU A 455 -7.68 4.31 -1.22
N SER A 456 -7.71 3.15 -1.85
CA SER A 456 -7.01 1.99 -1.34
C SER A 456 -5.52 2.29 -1.47
N LEU A 457 -4.83 2.37 -0.33
CA LEU A 457 -3.41 2.65 -0.23
C LEU A 457 -2.71 1.40 0.30
N LEU A 458 -1.68 0.93 -0.40
CA LEU A 458 -0.84 -0.18 0.05
C LEU A 458 0.62 0.23 -0.06
N GLY A 459 1.35 0.19 1.06
CA GLY A 459 2.76 0.57 1.09
C GLY A 459 3.65 -0.38 0.29
N PHE A 460 4.65 0.14 -0.41
CA PHE A 460 5.67 -0.72 -1.03
C PHE A 460 6.43 -1.55 0.01
N GLY A 461 6.53 -1.07 1.25
CA GLY A 461 7.09 -1.81 2.38
C GLY A 461 6.35 -3.13 2.63
N ASP A 462 5.02 -3.10 2.59
CA ASP A 462 4.15 -4.27 2.86
C ASP A 462 4.21 -5.32 1.76
N VAL A 463 4.72 -4.94 0.58
CA VAL A 463 4.98 -5.86 -0.53
C VAL A 463 6.43 -6.35 -0.51
N ILE A 464 7.39 -5.43 -0.30
CA ILE A 464 8.82 -5.73 -0.37
C ILE A 464 9.28 -6.55 0.83
N LEU A 465 8.91 -6.17 2.06
CA LEU A 465 9.37 -6.84 3.28
C LEU A 465 9.00 -8.34 3.31
N PRO A 466 7.73 -8.74 3.15
CA PRO A 466 7.40 -10.16 3.05
C PRO A 466 7.90 -10.77 1.73
N GLY A 467 7.93 -10.00 0.64
CA GLY A 467 8.44 -10.47 -0.66
C GLY A 467 9.90 -10.93 -0.62
N VAL A 468 10.75 -10.34 0.22
CA VAL A 468 12.14 -10.79 0.44
C VAL A 468 12.19 -12.20 1.03
N LEU A 469 11.23 -12.58 1.88
CA LEU A 469 11.13 -13.94 2.39
C LEU A 469 10.68 -14.92 1.29
N VAL A 470 9.75 -14.50 0.42
CA VAL A 470 9.33 -15.29 -0.76
C VAL A 470 10.50 -15.51 -1.72
N VAL A 471 11.34 -14.49 -1.94
CA VAL A 471 12.59 -14.60 -2.71
C VAL A 471 13.51 -15.64 -2.08
N TYR A 472 13.69 -15.60 -0.76
CA TYR A 472 14.51 -16.58 -0.04
C TYR A 472 13.98 -18.01 -0.20
N SER A 473 12.67 -18.22 -0.08
CA SER A 473 12.02 -19.52 -0.31
C SER A 473 12.29 -20.07 -1.71
N HIS A 474 12.25 -19.24 -2.75
CA HIS A 474 12.57 -19.68 -4.11
C HIS A 474 14.05 -20.06 -4.27
N ILE A 475 14.95 -19.27 -3.70
CA ILE A 475 16.39 -19.57 -3.70
C ILE A 475 16.64 -20.90 -2.96
N PHE A 476 15.94 -21.13 -1.85
CA PHE A 476 16.02 -22.38 -1.10
C PHE A 476 15.47 -23.58 -1.90
N ASP A 477 14.37 -23.42 -2.62
CA ASP A 477 13.85 -24.45 -3.54
C ASP A 477 14.92 -24.87 -4.56
N ILE A 478 15.63 -23.90 -5.15
CA ILE A 478 16.72 -24.16 -6.11
C ILE A 478 17.87 -24.91 -5.44
N TYR A 479 18.24 -24.52 -4.22
CA TYR A 479 19.32 -25.15 -3.45
C TYR A 479 19.02 -26.62 -3.11
N VAL A 480 17.79 -26.90 -2.65
CA VAL A 480 17.33 -28.25 -2.26
C VAL A 480 16.83 -29.07 -3.47
N ARG A 481 16.81 -28.48 -4.67
CA ARG A 481 16.21 -29.06 -5.90
C ARG A 481 14.74 -29.45 -5.71
N ALA A 482 14.02 -28.73 -4.86
CA ALA A 482 12.58 -28.87 -4.71
C ALA A 482 11.86 -28.26 -5.94
N LYS A 483 10.70 -28.81 -6.29
CA LYS A 483 9.90 -28.37 -7.44
C LYS A 483 9.12 -27.06 -7.15
N LYS A 484 9.81 -26.01 -6.69
CA LYS A 484 9.23 -24.69 -6.34
C LYS A 484 8.17 -24.75 -5.23
N LEU A 485 8.27 -25.73 -4.32
CA LEU A 485 7.25 -25.99 -3.31
C LEU A 485 7.20 -24.85 -2.29
N TYR A 486 8.36 -24.43 -1.79
CA TYR A 486 8.44 -23.38 -0.78
C TYR A 486 8.01 -22.02 -1.35
N LEU A 487 8.35 -21.72 -2.60
CA LEU A 487 7.88 -20.54 -3.31
C LEU A 487 6.34 -20.48 -3.35
N VAL A 488 5.68 -21.56 -3.77
CA VAL A 488 4.22 -21.59 -3.89
C VAL A 488 3.55 -21.42 -2.53
N ILE A 489 4.05 -22.11 -1.50
CA ILE A 489 3.52 -21.98 -0.13
C ILE A 489 3.70 -20.54 0.39
N SER A 490 4.88 -19.93 0.20
CA SER A 490 5.11 -18.56 0.66
C SER A 490 4.25 -17.53 -0.07
N ILE A 491 3.98 -17.70 -1.37
CA ILE A 491 3.03 -16.83 -2.11
C ILE A 491 1.61 -16.98 -1.55
N PHE A 492 1.19 -18.21 -1.23
CA PHE A 492 -0.13 -18.47 -0.67
C PHE A 492 -0.32 -17.84 0.71
N GLU A 493 0.68 -17.98 1.59
CA GLU A 493 0.64 -17.35 2.93
C GLU A 493 0.68 -15.82 2.84
N PHE A 494 1.49 -15.25 1.93
CA PHE A 494 1.46 -13.80 1.68
C PHE A 494 0.07 -13.33 1.21
N SER A 495 -0.53 -14.07 0.28
CA SER A 495 -1.85 -13.72 -0.27
C SER A 495 -2.92 -13.71 0.83
N LYS A 496 -2.92 -14.72 1.71
CA LYS A 496 -3.80 -14.77 2.87
C LYS A 496 -3.58 -13.61 3.85
N SER A 497 -2.31 -13.29 4.14
CA SER A 497 -1.97 -12.22 5.05
C SER A 497 -2.51 -10.88 4.54
N LEU A 498 -2.29 -10.58 3.25
CA LEU A 498 -2.71 -9.31 2.65
C LEU A 498 -4.24 -9.16 2.58
N THR A 499 -4.98 -10.27 2.47
CA THR A 499 -6.45 -10.24 2.49
C THR A 499 -7.06 -10.18 3.89
N SER A 500 -6.26 -10.48 4.91
CA SER A 500 -6.69 -10.40 6.31
C SER A 500 -6.41 -9.03 6.93
N SER A 501 -5.45 -8.29 6.36
CA SER A 501 -5.20 -6.87 6.61
C SER A 501 -6.29 -6.03 5.96
#